data_AF-A0A059LJG0-F1
#
_entry.id   AF-A0A059LJG0-F1
#
_cell.length_a   1.000
_cell.length_b   1.000
_cell.length_c   1.000
_cell.angle_alpha   90.00
_cell.angle_beta   90.00
_cell.angle_gamma   90.00
#
_symmetry.space_group_name_H-M   'P 1'
#
loop_
_entity.id
_entity.type
_entity.pdbx_description
1 polymer ?
#
loop_
_entity_poly.entity_id
_entity_poly.type
_entity_poly.pdbx_seq_one_letter_code
_entity_poly.pdbx_strand_id
1 'polypeptide(L)'
;GVADPREGDKEWAALTTWLRMNLHNPRTAKKCVLFVGQRGSGVGARWSFDLNPQLCWGDVSEDTRLRLRSLLAETESAFARKYPARPRDGWRRKAQKYRPPGASAAQQVSLEDLILSLHAMQLRMRAG
;
A
#
# COMPACT_ATOMS: atom_id res chain seq x y z
N GLY A 1 -24.73 13.39 -11.15
CA GLY A 1 -24.61 12.15 -11.92
C GLY A 1 -24.41 11.00 -10.95
N VAL A 2 -25.17 9.92 -11.08
CA VAL A 2 -24.99 8.73 -10.24
C VAL A 2 -23.70 8.05 -10.71
N ALA A 3 -22.70 7.93 -9.82
CA ALA A 3 -21.44 7.27 -10.16
C ALA A 3 -21.71 5.81 -10.57
N ASP A 4 -21.13 5.37 -11.69
CA ASP A 4 -21.26 3.98 -12.17
C ASP A 4 -20.58 3.05 -11.14
N PRO A 5 -21.30 2.10 -10.52
CA PRO A 5 -20.72 1.16 -9.55
C PRO A 5 -19.48 0.42 -10.10
N ARG A 6 -19.41 0.22 -11.43
CA ARG A 6 -18.30 -0.44 -12.11
C ARG A 6 -17.01 0.39 -12.08
N GLU A 7 -17.10 1.71 -11.96
CA GLU A 7 -15.91 2.58 -11.82
C GLU A 7 -15.27 2.41 -10.44
N GLY A 8 -16.08 2.39 -9.36
CA GLY A 8 -15.58 2.14 -8.01
C GLY A 8 -14.90 0.78 -7.87
N ASP A 9 -15.43 -0.24 -8.54
CA ASP A 9 -14.80 -1.56 -8.59
C ASP A 9 -13.44 -1.55 -9.29
N LYS A 10 -13.35 -0.87 -10.45
CA LYS A 10 -12.11 -0.75 -11.22
C LYS A 10 -11.02 -0.01 -10.44
N GLU A 11 -11.35 1.11 -9.84
CA GLU A 11 -10.37 1.92 -9.10
C GLU A 11 -9.83 1.20 -7.86
N TRP A 12 -10.72 0.57 -7.08
CA TRP A 12 -10.28 -0.23 -5.94
C TRP A 12 -9.43 -1.42 -6.35
N ALA A 13 -9.79 -2.09 -7.45
CA ALA A 13 -9.00 -3.16 -8.02
C ALA A 13 -7.62 -2.65 -8.48
N ALA A 14 -7.56 -1.48 -9.13
CA ALA A 14 -6.31 -0.86 -9.57
C ALA A 14 -5.41 -0.48 -8.38
N LEU A 15 -5.96 0.09 -7.31
CA LEU A 15 -5.26 0.42 -6.07
C LEU A 15 -4.66 -0.83 -5.41
N THR A 16 -5.50 -1.83 -5.14
CA THR A 16 -5.07 -3.06 -4.46
C THR A 16 -4.10 -3.90 -5.32
N THR A 17 -4.23 -3.84 -6.64
CA THR A 17 -3.27 -4.44 -7.57
C THR A 17 -1.93 -3.73 -7.52
N TRP A 18 -1.91 -2.39 -7.55
CA TRP A 18 -0.67 -1.63 -7.46
C TRP A 18 0.07 -1.89 -6.14
N LEU A 19 -0.65 -1.94 -5.02
CA LEU A 19 -0.06 -2.31 -3.72
C LEU A 19 0.58 -3.70 -3.77
N ARG A 20 -0.16 -4.70 -4.25
CA ARG A 20 0.33 -6.08 -4.38
C ARG A 20 1.58 -6.18 -5.26
N MET A 21 1.58 -5.47 -6.40
CA MET A 21 2.71 -5.46 -7.31
C MET A 21 3.98 -4.91 -6.64
N ASN A 22 3.86 -3.82 -5.89
CA ASN A 22 5.02 -3.22 -5.21
C ASN A 22 5.51 -4.03 -3.98
N LEU A 23 4.66 -4.89 -3.44
CA LEU A 23 5.00 -5.79 -2.33
C LEU A 23 5.60 -7.13 -2.75
N HIS A 24 5.23 -7.65 -3.93
CA HIS A 24 5.57 -9.03 -4.33
C HIS A 24 6.33 -9.14 -5.65
N ASN A 25 6.29 -8.14 -6.51
CA ASN A 25 6.93 -8.23 -7.82
C ASN A 25 8.26 -7.48 -7.82
N PRO A 26 9.41 -8.16 -7.99
CA PRO A 26 10.69 -7.50 -8.15
C PRO A 26 10.76 -6.82 -9.52
N ARG A 27 10.41 -5.53 -9.57
CA ARG A 27 10.34 -4.74 -10.81
C ARG A 27 11.31 -3.56 -10.84
N THR A 28 12.14 -3.41 -9.81
CA THR A 28 13.20 -2.40 -9.78
C THR A 28 14.40 -2.86 -10.59
N ALA A 29 15.27 -1.92 -11.00
CA ALA A 29 16.52 -2.24 -11.71
C ALA A 29 17.40 -3.23 -10.91
N LYS A 30 17.34 -3.18 -9.58
CA LYS A 30 18.04 -4.09 -8.66
C LYS A 30 17.34 -5.44 -8.47
N LYS A 31 16.26 -5.72 -9.19
CA LYS A 31 15.44 -6.95 -9.10
C LYS A 31 14.91 -7.23 -7.69
N CYS A 32 14.56 -6.16 -6.98
CA CYS A 32 13.97 -6.23 -5.64
C CYS A 32 12.54 -5.68 -5.65
N VAL A 33 11.70 -6.16 -4.72
CA VAL A 33 10.39 -5.56 -4.44
C VAL A 33 10.59 -4.16 -3.85
N LEU A 34 9.62 -3.27 -4.08
CA LEU A 34 9.76 -1.87 -3.70
C LEU A 34 9.57 -1.67 -2.20
N PHE A 35 8.55 -2.32 -1.62
CA PHE A 35 8.23 -2.17 -0.20
C PHE A 35 8.37 -3.48 0.55
N VAL A 36 8.85 -3.38 1.78
CA VAL A 36 8.99 -4.51 2.71
C VAL A 36 8.29 -4.18 4.01
N GLY A 37 7.57 -5.18 4.53
CA GLY A 37 6.88 -5.10 5.81
C GLY A 37 7.73 -5.73 6.91
N GLN A 38 7.80 -5.05 8.05
CA GLN A 38 8.32 -5.57 9.29
C GLN A 38 7.16 -5.67 10.28
N ARG A 39 7.16 -6.73 11.09
CA ARG A 39 6.17 -6.91 12.15
C ARG A 39 6.83 -6.60 13.49
N GLY A 40 6.21 -5.75 14.30
CA GLY A 40 6.69 -5.48 15.65
C GLY A 40 6.75 -6.75 16.51
N SER A 41 7.44 -6.69 17.64
CA SER A 41 7.39 -7.73 18.66
C SER A 41 6.23 -7.48 19.62
N GLY A 42 5.54 -8.55 20.05
CA GLY A 42 4.50 -8.49 21.09
C GLY A 42 3.08 -8.84 20.65
N VAL A 43 2.20 -8.97 21.65
CA VAL A 43 0.77 -9.23 21.43
C VAL A 43 0.14 -7.99 20.78
N GLY A 44 -0.57 -8.21 19.67
CA GLY A 44 -1.15 -7.10 18.89
C GLY A 44 -0.16 -6.38 17.98
N ALA A 45 1.04 -6.93 17.77
CA ALA A 45 2.05 -6.34 16.89
C ALA A 45 1.49 -5.97 15.50
N ARG A 46 1.60 -4.68 15.19
CA ARG A 46 1.22 -4.07 13.91
C ARG A 46 2.32 -4.28 12.87
N TRP A 47 1.94 -4.17 11.61
CA TRP A 47 2.89 -4.13 10.51
C TRP A 47 3.34 -2.70 10.24
N SER A 48 4.61 -2.53 9.90
CA SER A 48 5.16 -1.30 9.36
C SER A 48 5.80 -1.59 8.00
N PHE A 49 5.49 -0.78 7.00
CA PHE A 49 6.03 -0.93 5.65
C PHE A 49 6.96 0.23 5.30
N ASP A 50 8.12 -0.09 4.76
CA ASP A 50 9.12 0.89 4.32
C ASP A 50 9.67 0.53 2.94
N LEU A 51 10.47 1.43 2.38
CA LEU A 51 11.27 1.16 1.20
C LEU A 51 12.21 -0.01 1.49
N ASN A 52 12.34 -0.91 0.54
CA ASN A 52 13.29 -2.01 0.64
C ASN A 52 14.70 -1.44 0.93
N PRO A 53 15.41 -1.92 1.96
CA PRO A 53 16.72 -1.38 2.36
C PRO A 53 17.80 -1.50 1.28
N GLN A 54 17.58 -2.32 0.24
CA GLN A 54 18.48 -2.42 -0.92
C GLN A 54 18.28 -1.30 -1.95
N LEU A 55 17.23 -0.49 -1.78
CA LEU A 55 16.85 0.61 -2.64
C LEU A 55 17.09 1.95 -1.93
N CYS A 56 17.42 2.97 -2.71
CA CYS A 56 17.37 4.36 -2.27
C CYS A 56 16.17 5.06 -2.92
N TRP A 57 15.84 6.27 -2.45
CA TRP A 57 14.71 7.03 -3.01
C TRP A 57 14.85 7.34 -4.51
N GLY A 58 16.09 7.43 -5.01
CA GLY A 58 16.39 7.58 -6.43
C GLY A 58 16.05 6.36 -7.28
N ASP A 59 15.96 5.16 -6.70
CA ASP A 59 15.54 3.94 -7.39
C ASP A 59 14.00 3.89 -7.61
N VAL A 60 13.26 4.81 -7.00
CA VAL A 60 11.79 4.86 -7.07
C VAL A 60 11.36 5.71 -8.26
N SER A 61 10.58 5.11 -9.18
CA SER A 61 10.08 5.82 -10.37
C SER A 61 9.30 7.08 -10.00
N GLU A 62 9.37 8.11 -10.85
CA GLU A 62 8.64 9.35 -10.64
C GLU A 62 7.13 9.12 -10.46
N ASP A 63 6.52 8.28 -11.30
CA ASP A 63 5.11 7.89 -11.19
C ASP A 63 4.77 7.31 -9.81
N THR A 64 5.64 6.45 -9.28
CA THR A 64 5.43 5.85 -7.96
C THR A 64 5.56 6.91 -6.87
N ARG A 65 6.55 7.81 -6.97
CA ARG A 65 6.72 8.91 -6.03
C ARG A 65 5.54 9.87 -6.04
N LEU A 66 4.97 10.16 -7.22
CA LEU A 66 3.76 10.96 -7.36
C LEU A 66 2.57 10.26 -6.73
N ARG A 67 2.34 8.98 -7.04
CA ARG A 67 1.23 8.22 -6.48
C ARG A 67 1.31 8.07 -4.96
N LEU A 68 2.50 7.91 -4.40
CA LEU A 68 2.69 7.86 -2.94
C LEU A 68 2.24 9.15 -2.23
N ARG A 69 2.27 10.31 -2.91
CA ARG A 69 1.79 11.59 -2.35
C ARG A 69 0.27 11.59 -2.18
N SER A 70 -0.45 10.96 -3.10
CA SER A 70 -1.92 10.90 -3.13
C SER A 70 -2.49 9.59 -2.59
N LEU A 71 -1.65 8.61 -2.23
CA LEU A 71 -2.08 7.24 -1.91
C LEU A 71 -3.18 7.16 -0.84
N LEU A 72 -3.07 7.95 0.24
CA LEU A 72 -4.08 7.98 1.30
C LEU A 72 -5.43 8.49 0.76
N ALA A 73 -5.42 9.64 0.06
CA ALA A 73 -6.62 10.23 -0.54
C ALA A 73 -7.21 9.34 -1.65
N GLU A 74 -6.37 8.69 -2.46
CA GLU A 74 -6.77 7.70 -3.46
C GLU A 74 -7.49 6.52 -2.81
N THR A 75 -6.98 6.03 -1.68
CA THR A 75 -7.59 4.91 -0.94
C THR A 75 -8.96 5.29 -0.41
N GLU A 76 -9.06 6.43 0.28
CA GLU A 76 -10.32 6.91 0.84
C GLU A 76 -11.38 7.10 -0.25
N SER A 77 -10.98 7.71 -1.37
CA SER A 77 -11.86 7.97 -2.51
C SER A 77 -12.30 6.68 -3.20
N ALA A 78 -11.37 5.78 -3.51
CA ALA A 78 -11.68 4.49 -4.14
C ALA A 78 -12.55 3.62 -3.23
N PHE A 79 -12.31 3.62 -1.91
CA PHE A 79 -13.15 2.89 -0.96
C PHE A 79 -14.57 3.46 -0.91
N ALA A 80 -14.71 4.78 -0.78
CA ALA A 80 -16.01 5.44 -0.71
C ALA A 80 -16.84 5.20 -1.98
N ARG A 81 -16.20 5.19 -3.15
CA ARG A 81 -16.88 4.88 -4.43
C ARG A 81 -17.28 3.41 -4.55
N LYS A 82 -16.44 2.47 -4.10
CA LYS A 82 -16.77 1.04 -4.11
C LYS A 82 -17.81 0.65 -3.07
N TYR A 83 -17.81 1.31 -1.91
CA TYR A 83 -18.65 0.98 -0.77
C TYR A 83 -19.40 2.21 -0.24
N PRO A 84 -20.33 2.80 -1.02
CA PRO A 84 -20.98 4.07 -0.67
C PRO A 84 -21.81 4.00 0.63
N ALA A 85 -22.30 2.81 0.98
CA ALA A 85 -23.05 2.57 2.22
C ALA A 85 -22.18 2.31 3.46
N ARG A 86 -20.84 2.27 3.32
CA ARG A 86 -19.92 2.01 4.43
C ARG A 86 -19.30 3.32 4.94
N PRO A 87 -18.94 3.39 6.25
CA PRO A 87 -18.14 4.49 6.77
C PRO A 87 -16.85 4.69 5.99
N ARG A 88 -16.45 5.96 5.78
CA ARG A 88 -15.27 6.33 4.98
C ARG A 88 -13.99 5.68 5.48
N ASP A 89 -13.85 5.47 6.78
CA ASP A 89 -12.70 4.82 7.43
C ASP A 89 -12.74 3.28 7.32
N GLY A 90 -13.78 2.70 6.72
CA GLY A 90 -13.96 1.26 6.58
C GLY A 90 -12.85 0.55 5.80
N TRP A 91 -12.06 1.28 5.00
CA TRP A 91 -10.87 0.75 4.32
C TRP A 91 -9.80 0.28 5.30
N ARG A 92 -9.70 0.88 6.50
CA ARG A 92 -8.70 0.52 7.51
C ARG A 92 -8.78 -0.95 7.93
N ARG A 93 -10.00 -1.49 7.92
CA ARG A 93 -10.31 -2.89 8.26
C ARG A 93 -10.12 -3.86 7.09
N LYS A 94 -9.87 -3.38 5.87
CA LYS A 94 -9.60 -4.26 4.73
C LYS A 94 -8.22 -4.88 4.89
N ALA A 95 -8.09 -6.13 4.48
CA ALA A 95 -6.83 -6.85 4.52
C ALA A 95 -6.23 -7.01 3.13
N GLN A 96 -4.90 -6.98 3.08
CA GLN A 96 -4.09 -7.33 1.92
C GLN A 96 -3.27 -8.57 2.29
N LYS A 97 -3.23 -9.55 1.39
CA LYS A 97 -2.33 -10.69 1.54
C LYS A 97 -0.90 -10.23 1.31
N TYR A 98 0.01 -10.53 2.23
CA TYR A 98 1.42 -10.17 2.17
C TYR A 98 2.31 -11.37 2.52
N ARG A 99 3.28 -11.70 1.67
CA ARG A 99 4.36 -12.65 1.98
C ARG A 99 5.66 -11.86 2.13
N PRO A 100 6.24 -11.78 3.34
CA PRO A 100 7.55 -11.18 3.53
C PRO A 100 8.63 -11.88 2.69
N PRO A 101 9.68 -11.16 2.25
CA PRO A 101 10.83 -11.79 1.62
C PRO A 101 11.40 -12.92 2.49
N GLY A 102 11.67 -14.08 1.90
CA GLY A 102 12.17 -15.26 2.62
C GLY A 102 11.11 -16.04 3.42
N ALA A 103 9.89 -15.54 3.59
CA ALA A 103 8.83 -16.26 4.28
C ALA A 103 8.19 -17.33 3.37
N SER A 104 7.92 -18.51 3.94
CA SER A 104 7.20 -19.59 3.26
C SER A 104 5.69 -19.33 3.16
N ALA A 105 5.12 -18.64 4.14
CA ALA A 105 3.68 -18.38 4.26
C ALA A 105 3.32 -16.91 4.06
N ALA A 106 2.14 -16.68 3.49
CA ALA A 106 1.55 -15.35 3.42
C ALA A 106 0.71 -15.05 4.67
N GLN A 107 0.72 -13.80 5.09
CA GLN A 107 -0.03 -13.27 6.22
C GLN A 107 -1.04 -12.22 5.73
N GLN A 108 -2.08 -11.97 6.51
CA GLN A 108 -3.00 -10.86 6.27
C GLN A 108 -2.47 -9.62 6.98
N VAL A 109 -2.34 -8.52 6.25
CA VAL A 109 -1.96 -7.21 6.80
C VAL A 109 -3.11 -6.24 6.59
N SER A 110 -3.33 -5.35 7.56
CA SER A 110 -4.35 -4.32 7.40
C SER A 110 -3.92 -3.32 6.32
N LEU A 111 -4.87 -2.82 5.54
CA LEU A 111 -4.59 -1.71 4.62
C LEU A 111 -4.23 -0.43 5.38
N GLU A 112 -4.72 -0.27 6.61
CA GLU A 112 -4.30 0.81 7.50
C GLU A 112 -2.79 0.80 7.73
N ASP A 113 -2.24 -0.31 8.20
CA ASP A 113 -0.80 -0.47 8.44
C ASP A 113 0.00 -0.18 7.18
N LEU A 114 -0.41 -0.75 6.06
CA LEU A 114 0.29 -0.60 4.79
C LEU A 114 0.27 0.86 4.33
N ILE A 115 -0.90 1.47 4.21
CA ILE A 115 -1.03 2.80 3.59
C ILE A 115 -0.46 3.89 4.49
N LEU A 116 -0.71 3.83 5.81
CA LEU A 116 -0.18 4.82 6.74
C LEU A 116 1.35 4.74 6.84
N SER A 117 1.92 3.53 6.82
CA SER A 117 3.38 3.38 6.80
C SER A 117 3.99 3.93 5.52
N LEU A 118 3.40 3.63 4.35
CA LEU A 118 3.89 4.16 3.07
C LEU A 118 3.75 5.69 2.98
N HIS A 119 2.69 6.25 3.56
CA HIS A 119 2.54 7.70 3.64
C HIS A 119 3.61 8.33 4.54
N ALA A 120 3.83 7.78 5.74
CA ALA A 120 4.87 8.25 6.66
C ALA A 120 6.28 8.13 6.05
N MET A 121 6.58 7.00 5.39
CA MET A 121 7.81 6.80 4.63
C MET A 121 7.99 7.88 3.55
N GLN A 122 6.95 8.15 2.76
CA GLN A 122 7.02 9.16 1.69
C GLN A 122 7.28 10.57 2.23
N LEU A 123 6.70 10.95 3.38
CA LEU A 123 6.99 12.22 4.03
C LEU A 123 8.45 12.28 4.50
N ARG A 124 8.95 11.21 5.12
CA ARG A 124 10.35 11.11 5.59
C ARG A 124 11.36 11.23 4.45
N MET A 125 11.12 10.54 3.32
CA MET A 125 12.03 10.55 2.16
C MET A 125 12.02 11.88 1.37
N ARG A 126 11.10 12.80 1.65
CA ARG A 126 11.08 14.14 1.05
C ARG A 126 11.78 15.20 1.89
N ALA A 127 11.91 14.95 3.19
CA ALA A 127 12.50 15.89 4.14
C ALA A 127 14.03 15.74 4.26
N GLY A 128 14.58 14.59 3.84
CA GLY A 128 16.02 14.35 3.71
C GLY A 128 16.46 14.36 2.26
#